data_AF-A0A1I4QW04-F1
#
_entry.id   AF-A0A1I4QW04-F1
#
_cell.length_a   1.000
_cell.length_b   1.000
_cell.length_c   1.000
_cell.angle_alpha   90.00
_cell.angle_beta   90.00
_cell.angle_gamma   90.00
#
_symmetry.space_group_name_H-M   'P 1'
#
loop_
_entity.id
_entity.type
_entity.pdbx_description
1 polymer ?
#
loop_
_entity_poly.entity_id
_entity_poly.type
_entity_poly.pdbx_seq_one_letter_code
_entity_poly.pdbx_strand_id
1 'polypeptide(L)'
;MIQTELEQWIQHEYEERGITSLDDLSIENLGCQFNVDVMYSSQGSKSFTDEMYGLIMLQHNQPLPKQRLDFFHELGHVLKHVGDQRTMPIMFREYLENKAYQFALYASMPRYIMEPHLTKDISVIAELFRMPVHIVESRVEQLKRNSRYNYMPTENHESKKTLKSRSYNPDRWSIETWRVMNQLKSQTGQEVIDHERIF
;
A
#
# COMPACT_ATOMS: atom_id res chain seq x y z
N MET A 1 14.77 3.81 -3.47
CA MET A 1 13.37 3.77 -3.96
C MET A 1 12.49 3.37 -2.79
N ILE A 2 11.56 4.21 -2.33
CA ILE A 2 10.73 3.89 -1.16
C ILE A 2 9.68 2.82 -1.56
N GLN A 3 9.77 1.65 -0.93
CA GLN A 3 8.75 0.60 -0.96
C GLN A 3 8.04 0.58 0.40
N THR A 4 6.74 0.29 0.41
CA THR A 4 6.02 0.10 1.69
C THR A 4 6.51 -1.17 2.39
N GLU A 5 6.39 -1.26 3.71
CA GLU A 5 6.74 -2.48 4.46
C GLU A 5 6.01 -3.73 3.93
N LEU A 6 4.74 -3.57 3.52
CA LEU A 6 3.98 -4.67 2.93
C LEU A 6 4.56 -5.14 1.60
N GLU A 7 4.99 -4.20 0.75
CA GLU A 7 5.61 -4.51 -0.55
C GLU A 7 6.97 -5.20 -0.36
N GLN A 8 7.77 -4.73 0.60
CA GLN A 8 9.05 -5.36 0.96
C GLN A 8 8.86 -6.77 1.51
N TRP A 9 7.86 -6.95 2.39
CA TRP A 9 7.54 -8.28 2.93
C TRP A 9 7.09 -9.24 1.82
N ILE A 10 6.21 -8.81 0.91
CA ILE A 10 5.79 -9.65 -0.22
C ILE A 10 6.98 -10.02 -1.10
N GLN A 11 7.84 -9.04 -1.41
CA GLN A 11 9.05 -9.29 -2.19
C GLN A 11 9.94 -10.34 -1.54
N HIS A 12 10.22 -10.21 -0.24
CA HIS A 12 11.02 -11.18 0.50
C HIS A 12 10.39 -12.58 0.49
N GLU A 13 9.09 -12.70 0.78
CA GLU A 13 8.41 -14.00 0.77
C GLU A 13 8.42 -14.66 -0.61
N TYR A 14 8.38 -13.86 -1.68
CA TYR A 14 8.43 -14.36 -3.06
C TYR A 14 9.84 -14.80 -3.45
N GLU A 15 10.86 -14.01 -3.09
CA GLU A 15 12.27 -14.34 -3.33
C GLU A 15 12.67 -15.65 -2.62
N GLU A 16 12.30 -15.82 -1.35
CA GLU A 16 12.58 -17.04 -0.58
C GLU A 16 11.93 -18.31 -1.20
N ARG A 17 10.84 -18.12 -1.95
CA ARG A 17 10.10 -19.20 -2.65
C ARG A 17 10.45 -19.32 -4.14
N GLY A 18 11.41 -18.53 -4.62
CA GLY A 18 11.84 -18.56 -6.02
C GLY A 18 10.82 -18.01 -7.02
N ILE A 19 9.82 -17.25 -6.56
CA ILE A 19 8.84 -16.58 -7.42
C ILE A 19 9.54 -15.38 -8.06
N THR A 20 9.90 -15.48 -9.34
CA THR A 20 10.73 -14.46 -10.02
C THR A 20 10.18 -14.01 -11.37
N SER A 21 9.18 -14.71 -11.90
CA SER A 21 8.64 -14.50 -13.24
C SER A 21 7.10 -14.41 -13.26
N LEU A 22 6.54 -13.98 -14.38
CA LEU A 22 5.09 -13.93 -14.59
C LEU A 22 4.42 -15.31 -14.43
N ASP A 23 5.09 -16.37 -14.87
CA ASP A 23 4.56 -17.73 -14.82
C ASP A 23 4.47 -18.26 -13.39
N ASP A 24 5.37 -17.79 -12.51
CA ASP A 24 5.35 -18.12 -11.08
C ASP A 24 4.14 -17.52 -10.35
N LEU A 25 3.48 -16.51 -10.93
CA LEU A 25 2.29 -15.86 -10.36
C LEU A 25 0.99 -16.60 -10.70
N SER A 26 1.06 -17.84 -11.16
CA SER A 26 -0.13 -18.68 -11.36
C SER A 26 -0.80 -19.00 -10.03
N ILE A 27 -2.12 -19.24 -10.06
CA ILE A 27 -2.89 -19.57 -8.85
C ILE A 27 -2.37 -20.89 -8.27
N GLU A 28 -2.05 -21.83 -9.15
CA GLU A 28 -1.61 -23.18 -8.83
C GLU A 28 -0.22 -23.16 -8.17
N ASN A 29 0.73 -22.39 -8.74
CA ASN A 29 2.07 -22.30 -8.18
C ASN A 29 2.04 -21.60 -6.81
N LEU A 30 1.36 -20.46 -6.71
CA LEU A 30 1.26 -19.72 -5.45
C LEU A 30 0.50 -20.53 -4.38
N GLY A 31 -0.57 -21.23 -4.74
CA GLY A 31 -1.24 -22.15 -3.83
C GLY A 31 -0.29 -23.20 -3.25
N CYS A 32 0.51 -23.85 -4.10
CA CYS A 32 1.51 -24.82 -3.66
C CYS A 32 2.59 -24.20 -2.76
N GLN A 33 3.16 -23.07 -3.18
CA GLN A 33 4.26 -22.37 -2.48
C GLN A 33 3.85 -21.83 -1.09
N PHE A 34 2.56 -21.54 -0.89
CA PHE A 34 2.02 -21.04 0.36
C PHE A 34 1.23 -22.07 1.18
N ASN A 35 1.22 -23.34 0.76
CA ASN A 35 0.43 -24.41 1.38
C ASN A 35 -1.07 -24.05 1.49
N VAL A 36 -1.63 -23.58 0.37
CA VAL A 36 -3.02 -23.15 0.23
C VAL A 36 -3.71 -23.95 -0.88
N ASP A 37 -4.75 -24.69 -0.51
CA ASP A 37 -5.62 -25.33 -1.50
C ASP A 37 -6.57 -24.33 -2.11
N VAL A 38 -6.80 -24.48 -3.41
CA VAL A 38 -7.72 -23.64 -4.17
C VAL A 38 -8.84 -24.50 -4.75
N MET A 39 -10.08 -24.16 -4.40
CA MET A 39 -11.27 -24.83 -4.91
C MET A 39 -12.18 -23.82 -5.60
N TYR A 40 -12.93 -24.30 -6.59
CA TYR A 40 -13.88 -23.48 -7.34
C TYR A 40 -15.31 -23.79 -6.89
N SER A 41 -16.07 -22.76 -6.58
CA SER A 41 -17.43 -22.90 -6.03
C SER A 41 -18.43 -22.02 -6.78
N SER A 42 -19.72 -22.38 -6.70
CA SER A 42 -20.83 -21.56 -7.19
C SER A 42 -21.17 -20.39 -6.27
N GLN A 43 -20.64 -20.39 -5.05
CA GLN A 43 -20.78 -19.33 -4.06
C GLN A 43 -19.64 -18.32 -4.23
N GLY A 44 -19.82 -17.12 -3.67
CA GLY A 44 -18.81 -16.06 -3.73
C GLY A 44 -17.44 -16.51 -3.18
N SER A 45 -16.40 -15.79 -3.60
CA SER A 45 -15.02 -16.07 -3.17
C SER A 45 -14.84 -15.83 -1.67
N LYS A 46 -14.07 -16.71 -1.01
CA LYS A 46 -13.80 -16.67 0.44
C LYS A 46 -12.58 -17.52 0.80
N SER A 47 -11.90 -17.19 1.88
CA SER A 47 -10.81 -17.98 2.44
C SER A 47 -11.09 -18.46 3.85
N PHE A 48 -10.42 -19.55 4.19
CA PHE A 48 -10.33 -20.11 5.52
C PHE A 48 -8.87 -20.42 5.81
N THR A 49 -8.43 -20.17 7.02
CA THR A 49 -7.07 -20.49 7.45
C THR A 49 -7.10 -21.11 8.83
N ASP A 50 -6.21 -22.07 9.03
CA ASP A 50 -5.80 -22.60 10.33
C ASP A 50 -4.27 -22.43 10.46
N GLU A 51 -3.68 -22.77 11.61
CA GLU A 51 -2.27 -22.51 11.93
C GLU A 51 -1.27 -23.08 10.91
N MET A 52 -1.63 -24.14 10.18
CA MET A 52 -0.73 -24.81 9.23
C MET A 52 -1.20 -24.80 7.78
N TYR A 53 -2.42 -24.34 7.49
CA TYR A 53 -3.04 -24.61 6.19
C TYR A 53 -4.11 -23.58 5.82
N GLY A 54 -4.13 -23.19 4.53
CA GLY A 54 -5.14 -22.31 3.96
C GLY A 54 -6.04 -23.03 2.94
N LEU A 55 -7.30 -22.61 2.88
CA LEU A 55 -8.23 -22.98 1.82
C LEU A 55 -8.82 -21.70 1.21
N ILE A 56 -8.67 -21.53 -0.10
CA ILE A 56 -9.30 -20.46 -0.87
C ILE A 56 -10.39 -21.07 -1.75
N MET A 57 -11.60 -20.56 -1.61
CA MET A 57 -12.71 -20.84 -2.51
C MET A 57 -12.87 -19.66 -3.48
N LEU A 58 -12.81 -19.93 -4.78
CA LEU A 58 -13.01 -18.93 -5.83
C LEU A 58 -14.36 -19.14 -6.52
N GLN A 59 -15.05 -18.06 -6.84
CA GLN A 59 -16.26 -18.15 -7.65
C GLN A 59 -15.91 -18.56 -9.08
N HIS A 60 -16.49 -19.67 -9.56
CA HIS A 60 -16.17 -20.22 -10.90
C HIS A 60 -16.85 -19.47 -12.06
N ASN A 61 -18.00 -18.85 -11.81
CA ASN A 61 -18.82 -18.16 -12.81
C ASN A 61 -18.36 -16.71 -13.07
N GLN A 62 -17.05 -16.47 -13.11
CA GLN A 62 -16.50 -15.14 -13.40
C GLN A 62 -15.26 -15.22 -14.30
N PRO A 63 -14.93 -14.14 -15.02
CA PRO A 63 -13.75 -14.12 -15.89
C PRO A 63 -12.46 -14.37 -15.11
N LEU A 64 -11.48 -15.03 -15.76
CA LEU A 64 -10.18 -15.36 -15.15
C LEU A 64 -9.50 -14.15 -14.47
N PRO A 65 -9.45 -12.93 -15.05
CA PRO A 65 -8.85 -11.80 -14.36
C PRO A 65 -9.50 -11.44 -13.03
N LYS A 66 -10.83 -11.63 -12.92
CA LYS A 66 -11.55 -11.42 -11.67
C LYS A 66 -11.27 -12.55 -10.67
N GLN A 67 -11.22 -13.81 -11.12
CA GLN A 67 -10.82 -14.93 -10.26
C GLN A 67 -9.41 -14.73 -9.69
N ARG A 68 -8.47 -14.23 -10.50
CA ARG A 68 -7.11 -13.92 -10.05
C ARG A 68 -7.10 -12.79 -9.04
N LEU A 69 -7.85 -11.71 -9.27
CA LEU A 69 -7.98 -10.64 -8.28
C LEU A 69 -8.51 -11.17 -6.95
N ASP A 70 -9.55 -12.01 -6.97
CA ASP A 70 -10.10 -12.64 -5.78
C ASP A 70 -9.07 -13.53 -5.10
N PHE A 71 -8.37 -14.38 -5.85
CA PHE A 71 -7.30 -15.22 -5.30
C PHE A 71 -6.25 -14.42 -4.54
N PHE A 72 -5.73 -13.34 -5.12
CA PHE A 72 -4.71 -12.53 -4.44
C PHE A 72 -5.27 -11.79 -3.22
N HIS A 73 -6.54 -11.41 -3.22
CA HIS A 73 -7.22 -10.83 -2.07
C HIS A 73 -7.35 -11.85 -0.93
N GLU A 74 -7.87 -13.04 -1.24
CA GLU A 74 -8.03 -14.14 -0.29
C GLU A 74 -6.70 -14.68 0.24
N LEU A 75 -5.67 -14.76 -0.61
CA LEU A 75 -4.31 -15.09 -0.19
C LEU A 75 -3.79 -14.07 0.84
N GLY A 76 -4.14 -12.79 0.67
CA GLY A 76 -3.84 -11.76 1.65
C GLY A 76 -4.47 -12.03 3.02
N HIS A 77 -5.72 -12.50 3.05
CA HIS A 77 -6.39 -12.89 4.30
C HIS A 77 -5.72 -14.08 4.97
N VAL A 78 -5.37 -15.11 4.19
CA VAL A 78 -4.67 -16.30 4.69
C VAL A 78 -3.32 -15.91 5.29
N LEU A 79 -2.45 -15.24 4.53
CA LEU A 79 -1.08 -14.99 4.97
C LEU A 79 -0.97 -13.93 6.08
N LYS A 80 -1.91 -13.00 6.15
CA LYS A 80 -1.94 -11.96 7.20
C LYS A 80 -2.79 -12.33 8.41
N HIS A 81 -3.41 -13.52 8.43
CA HIS A 81 -4.22 -14.02 9.53
C HIS A 81 -5.18 -12.96 10.06
N VAL A 82 -5.94 -12.36 9.14
CA VAL A 82 -6.91 -11.33 9.51
C VAL A 82 -8.01 -12.02 10.32
N GLY A 83 -8.03 -11.80 11.65
CA GLY A 83 -8.87 -12.53 12.60
C GLY A 83 -10.38 -12.47 12.34
N ASP A 84 -11.19 -13.15 13.16
CA ASP A 84 -12.64 -13.31 12.96
C ASP A 84 -13.38 -11.97 12.79
N GLN A 85 -13.79 -11.67 11.56
CA GLN A 85 -14.44 -10.41 11.19
C GLN A 85 -15.86 -10.28 11.76
N ARG A 86 -16.49 -11.36 12.26
CA ARG A 86 -17.91 -11.35 12.68
C ARG A 86 -18.17 -10.49 13.91
N THR A 87 -17.17 -10.31 14.77
CA THR A 87 -17.27 -9.51 16.01
C THR A 87 -16.63 -8.14 15.88
N MET A 88 -16.25 -7.74 14.67
CA MET A 88 -15.38 -6.61 14.42
C MET A 88 -16.15 -5.32 14.12
N PRO A 89 -15.73 -4.15 14.67
CA PRO A 89 -16.30 -2.86 14.29
C PRO A 89 -16.18 -2.60 12.79
N ILE A 90 -17.21 -2.00 12.18
CA ILE A 90 -17.30 -1.75 10.72
C ILE A 90 -16.04 -1.05 10.19
N MET A 91 -15.59 0.00 10.87
CA MET A 91 -14.39 0.76 10.48
C MET A 91 -13.12 -0.10 10.46
N PHE A 92 -12.99 -1.05 11.38
CA PHE A 92 -11.83 -1.94 11.43
C PHE A 92 -11.91 -3.01 10.34
N ARG A 93 -13.12 -3.50 10.03
CA ARG A 93 -13.33 -4.37 8.86
C ARG A 93 -12.95 -3.67 7.56
N GLU A 94 -13.44 -2.45 7.32
CA GLU A 94 -13.09 -1.68 6.12
C GLU A 94 -11.58 -1.43 6.02
N TYR A 95 -10.91 -1.16 7.14
CA TYR A 95 -9.46 -1.05 7.17
C TYR A 95 -8.77 -2.34 6.71
N LEU A 96 -9.22 -3.51 7.16
CA LEU A 96 -8.63 -4.79 6.79
C LEU A 96 -8.91 -5.18 5.34
N GLU A 97 -10.11 -4.91 4.82
CA GLU A 97 -10.44 -5.07 3.40
C GLU A 97 -9.55 -4.19 2.52
N ASN A 98 -9.29 -2.95 2.95
CA ASN A 98 -8.35 -2.07 2.26
C ASN A 98 -6.91 -2.61 2.31
N LYS A 99 -6.51 -3.25 3.41
CA LYS A 99 -5.19 -3.92 3.50
C LYS A 99 -5.10 -5.13 2.59
N ALA A 100 -6.15 -5.95 2.51
CA ALA A 100 -6.23 -7.09 1.60
C ALA A 100 -6.21 -6.62 0.14
N TYR A 101 -6.87 -5.51 -0.18
CA TYR A 101 -6.79 -4.89 -1.51
C TYR A 101 -5.36 -4.42 -1.86
N GLN A 102 -4.66 -3.75 -0.94
CA GLN A 102 -3.27 -3.35 -1.18
C GLN A 102 -2.34 -4.56 -1.30
N PHE A 103 -2.56 -5.60 -0.50
CA PHE A 103 -1.87 -6.87 -0.63
C PHE A 103 -2.07 -7.44 -2.04
N ALA A 104 -3.31 -7.50 -2.53
CA ALA A 104 -3.62 -8.07 -3.83
C ALA A 104 -2.91 -7.33 -4.97
N LEU A 105 -2.81 -6.00 -4.90
CA LEU A 105 -2.05 -5.21 -5.87
C LEU A 105 -0.56 -5.58 -5.91
N TYR A 106 0.06 -5.77 -4.75
CA TYR A 106 1.50 -6.01 -4.65
C TYR A 106 1.86 -7.46 -4.98
N ALA A 107 1.05 -8.41 -4.50
CA ALA A 107 1.21 -9.83 -4.75
C ALA A 107 0.94 -10.19 -6.22
N SER A 108 -0.10 -9.61 -6.84
CA SER A 108 -0.42 -9.88 -8.24
C SER A 108 0.52 -9.23 -9.24
N MET A 109 1.15 -8.12 -8.86
CA MET A 109 2.08 -7.37 -9.70
C MET A 109 3.28 -6.89 -8.87
N PRO A 110 4.17 -7.82 -8.47
CA PRO A 110 5.38 -7.48 -7.74
C PRO A 110 6.21 -6.51 -8.57
N ARG A 111 6.78 -5.50 -7.91
CA ARG A 111 7.44 -4.38 -8.59
C ARG A 111 8.56 -4.86 -9.52
N TYR A 112 9.42 -5.76 -9.05
CA TYR A 112 10.55 -6.27 -9.82
C TYR A 112 10.14 -7.07 -11.07
N ILE A 113 8.95 -7.69 -11.08
CA ILE A 113 8.37 -8.38 -12.26
C ILE A 113 7.69 -7.36 -13.19
N MET A 114 7.07 -6.32 -12.63
CA MET A 114 6.29 -5.34 -13.38
C MET A 114 7.13 -4.26 -14.06
N GLU A 115 8.23 -3.84 -13.44
CA GLU A 115 9.10 -2.75 -13.91
C GLU A 115 9.53 -2.89 -15.38
N PRO A 116 9.97 -4.07 -15.86
CA PRO A 116 10.34 -4.27 -17.27
C PRO A 116 9.20 -4.08 -18.29
N HIS A 117 7.96 -3.94 -17.83
CA HIS A 117 6.77 -3.85 -18.67
C HIS A 117 6.09 -2.47 -18.62
N LEU A 118 6.57 -1.54 -17.80
CA LEU A 118 5.91 -0.24 -17.58
C LEU A 118 5.87 0.70 -18.81
N THR A 119 6.64 0.40 -19.85
CA THR A 119 6.61 1.13 -21.13
C THR A 119 5.55 0.63 -22.09
N LYS A 120 4.93 -0.53 -21.82
CA LYS A 120 3.85 -1.10 -22.64
C LYS A 120 2.51 -0.43 -22.33
N ASP A 121 1.56 -0.60 -23.24
CA ASP A 121 0.17 -0.17 -23.02
C ASP A 121 -0.46 -0.93 -21.85
N ILE A 122 -1.33 -0.25 -21.11
CA ILE A 122 -2.02 -0.80 -19.92
C ILE A 122 -2.76 -2.10 -20.26
N SER A 123 -3.43 -2.16 -21.41
CA SER A 123 -4.14 -3.36 -21.88
C SER A 123 -3.20 -4.55 -22.07
N VAL A 124 -2.00 -4.33 -22.61
CA VAL A 124 -0.97 -5.35 -22.78
C VAL A 124 -0.44 -5.82 -21.43
N ILE A 125 -0.22 -4.91 -20.48
CA ILE A 125 0.19 -5.27 -19.12
C ILE A 125 -0.92 -6.10 -18.43
N ALA A 126 -2.18 -5.71 -18.59
CA ALA A 126 -3.33 -6.45 -18.06
C ALA A 126 -3.44 -7.86 -18.61
N GLU A 127 -3.15 -8.06 -19.88
CA GLU A 127 -3.08 -9.40 -20.48
C GLU A 127 -1.91 -10.22 -19.91
N LEU A 128 -0.71 -9.63 -19.81
CA LEU A 128 0.49 -10.31 -19.28
C LEU A 128 0.31 -10.80 -17.85
N PHE A 129 -0.20 -9.95 -16.96
CA PHE A 129 -0.45 -10.29 -15.56
C PHE A 129 -1.78 -11.04 -15.36
N ARG A 130 -2.60 -11.10 -16.41
CA ARG A 130 -3.98 -11.65 -16.40
C ARG A 130 -4.81 -11.00 -15.29
N MET A 131 -4.74 -9.67 -15.19
CA MET A 131 -5.42 -8.88 -14.17
C MET A 131 -6.45 -7.91 -14.80
N PRO A 132 -7.48 -7.47 -14.06
CA PRO A 132 -8.41 -6.47 -14.58
C PRO A 132 -7.70 -5.15 -14.89
N VAL A 133 -8.07 -4.51 -16.00
CA VAL A 133 -7.41 -3.28 -16.49
C VAL A 133 -7.30 -2.19 -15.41
N HIS A 134 -8.41 -1.89 -14.71
CA HIS A 134 -8.43 -0.86 -13.66
C HIS A 134 -7.50 -1.15 -12.46
N ILE A 135 -7.22 -2.42 -12.18
CA ILE A 135 -6.27 -2.85 -11.14
C ILE A 135 -4.84 -2.58 -11.60
N VAL A 136 -4.54 -2.88 -12.86
CA VAL A 136 -3.24 -2.58 -13.47
C VAL A 136 -3.00 -1.07 -13.53
N GLU A 137 -4.00 -0.28 -13.93
CA GLU A 137 -3.93 1.18 -13.92
C GLU A 137 -3.55 1.70 -12.52
N SER A 138 -4.26 1.25 -11.50
CA SER A 138 -4.01 1.61 -10.09
C SER A 138 -2.57 1.30 -9.68
N ARG A 139 -2.05 0.13 -10.07
CA ARG A 139 -0.67 -0.29 -9.74
C ARG A 139 0.37 0.55 -10.50
N VAL A 140 0.17 0.79 -11.79
CA VAL A 140 1.08 1.63 -12.61
C VAL A 140 1.13 3.06 -12.05
N GLU A 141 -0.02 3.65 -11.71
CA GLU A 141 -0.07 4.98 -11.10
C GLU A 141 0.68 5.03 -9.78
N GLN A 142 0.52 4.02 -8.94
CA GLN A 142 1.25 3.92 -7.68
C GLN A 142 2.78 3.87 -7.89
N LEU A 143 3.26 3.05 -8.83
CA LEU A 143 4.68 2.95 -9.15
C LEU A 143 5.23 4.27 -9.74
N LYS A 144 4.45 4.95 -10.58
CA LYS A 144 4.80 6.28 -11.13
C LYS A 144 4.89 7.32 -10.02
N ARG A 145 3.94 7.35 -9.07
CA ARG A 145 4.00 8.25 -7.91
C ARG A 145 5.25 7.99 -7.09
N ASN A 146 5.52 6.73 -6.74
CA ASN A 146 6.69 6.36 -5.94
C ASN A 146 7.99 6.76 -6.65
N SER A 147 8.08 6.61 -7.97
CA SER A 147 9.24 7.02 -8.77
C SER A 147 9.45 8.55 -8.76
N ARG A 148 8.36 9.33 -8.85
CA ARG A 148 8.41 10.80 -8.79
C ARG A 148 8.84 11.30 -7.41
N TYR A 149 8.38 10.68 -6.33
CA TYR A 149 8.86 10.98 -4.97
C TYR A 149 10.36 10.72 -4.80
N ASN A 150 10.94 9.78 -5.57
CA ASN A 150 12.39 9.53 -5.54
C ASN A 150 13.21 10.49 -6.40
N TYR A 151 12.60 11.19 -7.38
CA TYR A 151 13.29 12.18 -8.23
C TYR A 151 13.17 13.62 -7.71
N MET A 152 12.31 13.87 -6.71
CA MET A 152 12.52 15.05 -5.89
C MET A 152 13.85 14.87 -5.18
N PRO A 153 14.84 15.77 -5.35
CA PRO A 153 16.06 15.69 -4.58
C PRO A 153 15.63 15.61 -3.12
N THR A 154 16.10 14.57 -2.42
CA THR A 154 16.14 14.61 -0.97
C THR A 154 17.09 15.76 -0.64
N GLU A 155 16.57 16.99 -0.61
CA GLU A 155 17.27 18.11 -0.03
C GLU A 155 17.55 17.70 1.41
N ASN A 156 18.81 17.35 1.61
CA ASN A 156 19.54 17.12 2.83
C ASN A 156 18.72 17.14 4.12
N HIS A 157 18.79 16.02 4.81
CA HIS A 157 18.47 15.82 6.23
C HIS A 157 19.35 16.68 7.19
N GLU A 158 19.83 17.85 6.76
CA GLU A 158 20.59 18.82 7.58
C GLU A 158 20.03 20.26 7.55
N SER A 159 18.89 20.51 6.94
CA SER A 159 18.18 21.77 7.12
C SER A 159 16.78 21.53 7.67
N LYS A 160 16.69 21.36 8.99
CA LYS A 160 15.54 21.85 9.75
C LYS A 160 15.47 23.39 9.62
N LYS A 161 15.24 23.91 8.41
CA LYS A 161 14.61 25.21 8.26
C LYS A 161 13.15 24.95 8.57
N THR A 162 12.77 25.33 9.78
CA THR A 162 11.38 25.48 10.21
C THR A 162 10.57 25.97 9.02
N LEU A 163 9.69 25.11 8.49
CA LEU A 163 8.65 25.53 7.57
C LEU A 163 7.80 26.54 8.35
N LYS A 164 8.11 27.83 8.21
CA LYS A 164 7.29 28.92 8.74
C LYS A 164 5.94 28.78 8.03
N SER A 165 5.01 28.09 8.69
CA SER A 165 3.59 28.03 8.36
C SER A 165 3.13 29.43 7.96
N ARG A 166 2.20 29.55 7.00
CA ARG A 166 1.56 30.84 6.66
C ARG A 166 0.94 31.54 7.88
N SER A 167 0.73 30.83 9.00
CA SER A 167 0.31 31.39 10.29
C SER A 167 1.42 32.15 11.04
N TYR A 168 2.67 32.12 10.59
CA TYR A 168 3.80 32.83 11.18
C TYR A 168 3.89 34.24 10.60
N ASN A 169 2.83 35.02 10.72
CA ASN A 169 2.87 36.45 10.46
C ASN A 169 2.34 37.18 11.70
N PRO A 170 3.22 37.78 12.53
CA PRO A 170 2.84 38.48 13.76
C PRO A 170 1.77 39.55 13.55
N ASP A 171 1.74 40.19 12.38
CA ASP A 171 0.79 41.26 12.04
C ASP A 171 -0.64 40.74 11.86
N ARG A 172 -0.82 39.43 11.74
CA ARG A 172 -2.13 38.77 11.55
C ARG A 172 -2.57 37.96 12.77
N TRP A 173 -1.84 38.05 13.88
CA TRP A 173 -2.15 37.28 15.08
C TRP A 173 -3.31 37.88 15.86
N SER A 174 -4.18 37.00 16.37
CA SER A 174 -5.18 37.41 17.35
C SER A 174 -4.52 37.74 18.69
N ILE A 175 -5.26 38.41 19.57
CA ILE A 175 -4.84 38.74 20.94
C ILE A 175 -4.50 37.45 21.71
N GLU A 176 -5.30 36.39 21.53
CA GLU A 176 -5.07 35.09 22.17
C GLU A 176 -3.78 34.43 21.70
N THR A 177 -3.47 34.57 20.40
CA THR A 177 -2.23 34.05 19.83
C THR A 177 -1.04 34.77 20.46
N TRP A 178 -1.10 36.10 20.55
CA TRP A 178 -0.09 36.91 21.25
C TRP A 178 0.11 36.48 22.70
N ARG A 179 -0.98 36.25 23.44
CA ARG A 179 -0.94 35.80 24.84
C ARG A 179 -0.20 34.47 24.98
N VAL A 180 -0.55 33.47 24.16
CA VAL A 180 0.06 32.13 24.20
C VAL A 180 1.54 32.19 23.83
N MET A 181 1.90 32.99 22.81
CA MET A 181 3.30 33.12 22.38
C MET A 181 4.18 33.80 23.44
N ASN A 182 3.66 34.82 24.14
CA ASN A 182 4.37 35.45 25.25
C ASN A 182 4.53 34.50 26.45
N GLN A 183 3.54 33.66 26.73
CA GLN A 183 3.64 32.63 27.77
C GLN A 183 4.71 31.59 27.42
N LEU A 184 4.79 31.16 26.17
CA LEU A 184 5.85 30.25 25.71
C LEU A 184 7.24 30.90 25.84
N LYS A 185 7.38 32.19 25.51
CA LYS A 185 8.65 32.93 25.66
C LYS A 185 9.11 32.93 27.12
N SER A 186 8.22 33.18 28.07
CA SER A 186 8.60 33.22 29.49
C SER A 186 9.00 31.85 30.04
N GLN A 187 8.40 30.77 29.52
CA GLN A 187 8.69 29.40 29.96
C GLN A 187 9.97 28.81 29.35
N THR A 188 10.28 29.17 28.10
CA THR A 188 11.35 28.52 27.34
C THR A 188 12.58 29.41 27.14
N GLY A 189 12.46 30.72 27.36
CA GLY A 189 13.52 31.70 27.09
C GLY A 189 13.81 31.91 25.59
N GLN A 190 13.08 31.24 24.70
CA GLN A 190 13.25 31.36 23.26
C GLN A 190 12.21 32.34 22.69
N GLU A 191 12.69 33.31 21.90
CA GLU A 191 11.81 34.23 21.18
C GLU A 191 11.38 33.60 19.85
N VAL A 192 10.07 33.50 19.66
CA VAL A 192 9.48 32.92 18.44
C VAL A 192 9.15 34.00 17.42
N ILE A 193 9.49 35.27 17.65
CA ILE A 193 9.29 36.39 16.71
C ILE A 193 10.66 36.90 16.27
N ASP A 194 10.90 36.90 14.97
CA ASP A 194 12.14 37.37 14.36
C ASP A 194 11.96 38.83 13.91
N HIS A 195 12.53 39.78 14.66
CA HIS A 195 12.33 41.22 14.45
C HIS A 195 13.19 41.80 13.31
N GLU A 196 14.05 41.00 12.65
CA GLU A 196 14.99 41.49 11.62
C GLU A 196 14.37 41.79 10.24
N ARG A 197 13.04 41.82 10.10
CA ARG A 197 12.36 42.26 8.87
C ARG A 197 11.27 43.29 9.14
N ILE A 198 11.65 44.39 9.78
CA ILE A 198 10.88 45.63 9.72
C ILE A 198 11.87 46.79 9.52
N PHE A 199 12.45 46.90 8.33
CA PHE A 199 12.88 48.15 7.69
C PHE A 199 12.86 47.95 6.17
#